data_AF-A0A7U3ZI61-F1
#
_entry.id   AF-A0A7U3ZI61-F1
#
_cell.length_a   1.000
_cell.length_b   1.000
_cell.length_c   1.000
_cell.angle_alpha   90.00
_cell.angle_beta   90.00
_cell.angle_gamma   90.00
#
_symmetry.space_group_name_H-M   'P 1'
#
loop_
_entity.id
_entity.type
_entity.pdbx_description
1 polymer ?
#
loop_
_entity_poly.entity_id
_entity_poly.type
_entity_poly.pdbx_seq_one_letter_code
_entity_poly.pdbx_strand_id
1 'polypeptide(L)'
;MALTAIDWANAAARLKCTVSIIRAVAQKESSGKGFYVTGALKQRFEPHIFKRRTGQTASSYVVAYALNPVEAMNSTSWGMFQIMGFNFKAAGYSSVEAMLADYRKGEKQQLNSFVTLILDWGLDDELRNKKYAAFAARYNGPKYSINNYDVDLEKFDKQFAANPLPETADEKKK
;
A
#
# COMPACT_ATOMS: atom_id res chain seq x y z
N MET A 1 6.98 13.76 5.06
CA MET A 1 8.36 13.62 4.54
C MET A 1 8.44 12.41 3.63
N ALA A 2 9.29 12.44 2.60
CA ALA A 2 9.52 11.31 1.71
C ALA A 2 10.24 10.17 2.45
N LEU A 3 10.03 8.93 1.99
CA LEU A 3 10.71 7.75 2.53
C LEU A 3 12.22 7.82 2.27
N THR A 4 13.01 7.54 3.30
CA THR A 4 14.47 7.44 3.23
C THR A 4 14.91 6.02 2.86
N ALA A 5 16.16 5.83 2.43
CA ALA A 5 16.71 4.49 2.16
C ALA A 5 16.64 3.58 3.40
N ILE A 6 16.83 4.12 4.61
CA ILE A 6 16.74 3.37 5.86
C ILE A 6 15.29 2.93 6.17
N ASP A 7 14.27 3.73 5.83
CA ASP A 7 12.87 3.32 5.99
C ASP A 7 12.56 2.08 5.14
N TRP A 8 13.02 2.08 3.88
CA TRP A 8 12.87 0.93 2.98
C TRP A 8 13.65 -0.29 3.46
N ALA A 9 14.89 -0.10 3.92
CA ALA A 9 15.73 -1.19 4.43
C ALA A 9 15.08 -1.86 5.67
N ASN A 10 14.55 -1.06 6.59
CA ASN A 10 13.84 -1.57 7.76
C ASN A 10 12.58 -2.37 7.39
N ALA A 11 11.81 -1.89 6.40
CA ALA A 11 10.65 -2.63 5.89
C ALA A 11 11.05 -3.95 5.25
N ALA A 12 12.10 -3.95 4.42
CA ALA A 12 12.65 -5.13 3.76
C ALA A 12 13.15 -6.16 4.78
N ALA A 13 13.83 -5.73 5.84
CA ALA A 13 14.28 -6.59 6.93
C ALA A 13 13.10 -7.27 7.65
N ARG A 14 12.01 -6.53 7.93
CA ARG A 14 10.80 -7.10 8.56
C ARG A 14 10.12 -8.16 7.71
N LEU A 15 10.05 -7.96 6.40
CA LEU A 15 9.45 -8.91 5.45
C LEU A 15 10.42 -10.01 4.98
N LYS A 16 11.70 -9.90 5.34
CA LYS A 16 12.78 -10.79 4.87
C LYS A 16 12.82 -10.87 3.33
N CYS A 17 12.58 -9.75 2.66
CA CYS A 17 12.65 -9.60 1.21
C CYS A 17 13.60 -8.47 0.83
N THR A 18 13.75 -8.18 -0.47
CA THR A 18 14.59 -7.06 -0.92
C THR A 18 13.82 -5.74 -0.92
N VAL A 19 14.55 -4.62 -0.81
CA VAL A 19 13.98 -3.27 -0.98
C VAL A 19 13.32 -3.10 -2.34
N SER A 20 13.89 -3.71 -3.39
CA SER A 20 13.36 -3.65 -4.76
C SER A 20 11.93 -4.18 -4.87
N ILE A 21 11.60 -5.27 -4.14
CA ILE A 21 10.26 -5.87 -4.14
C ILE A 21 9.23 -4.92 -3.51
N ILE A 22 9.54 -4.32 -2.36
CA ILE A 22 8.61 -3.39 -1.70
C ILE A 22 8.40 -2.13 -2.56
N ARG A 23 9.47 -1.63 -3.19
CA ARG A 23 9.40 -0.51 -4.14
C ARG A 23 8.58 -0.88 -5.38
N ALA A 24 8.66 -2.13 -5.85
CA ALA A 24 7.85 -2.61 -6.98
C ALA A 24 6.36 -2.56 -6.66
N VAL A 25 5.95 -2.99 -5.46
CA VAL A 25 4.55 -2.87 -5.01
C VAL A 25 4.14 -1.41 -4.96
N ALA A 26 4.90 -0.55 -4.28
CA ALA A 26 4.61 0.89 -4.21
C ALA A 26 4.49 1.53 -5.60
N GLN A 27 5.37 1.16 -6.54
CA GLN A 27 5.35 1.65 -7.91
C GLN A 27 4.09 1.21 -8.65
N LYS A 28 3.68 -0.05 -8.52
CA LYS A 28 2.49 -0.58 -9.18
C LYS A 28 1.19 0.00 -8.60
N GLU A 29 1.10 0.14 -7.28
CA GLU A 29 -0.11 0.62 -6.60
C GLU A 29 -0.35 2.11 -6.81
N SER A 30 0.70 2.94 -6.81
CA SER A 30 0.51 4.38 -6.78
C SER A 30 1.60 5.21 -7.49
N SER A 31 2.44 4.59 -8.31
CA SER A 31 3.67 5.20 -8.83
C SER A 31 4.63 5.64 -7.72
N GLY A 32 4.59 4.93 -6.58
CA GLY A 32 5.47 5.17 -5.43
C GLY A 32 5.17 6.46 -4.67
N LYS A 33 3.95 7.00 -4.76
CA LYS A 33 3.53 8.24 -4.10
C LYS A 33 2.31 8.04 -3.22
N GLY A 34 2.41 8.45 -1.96
CA GLY A 34 1.31 8.40 -1.00
C GLY A 34 0.35 9.58 -1.06
N PHE A 35 0.75 10.67 -1.71
CA PHE A 35 0.03 11.93 -1.75
C PHE A 35 -0.06 12.47 -3.18
N TYR A 36 -1.12 13.21 -3.48
CA TYR A 36 -1.19 14.06 -4.67
C TYR A 36 -0.27 15.27 -4.53
N VAL A 37 0.01 15.96 -5.64
CA VAL A 37 0.80 17.20 -5.65
C VAL A 37 0.18 18.31 -4.78
N THR A 38 -1.13 18.25 -4.54
CA THR A 38 -1.87 19.15 -3.64
C THR A 38 -1.63 18.87 -2.16
N GLY A 39 -0.93 17.78 -1.81
CA GLY A 39 -0.76 17.31 -0.44
C GLY A 39 -1.89 16.45 0.09
N ALA A 40 -2.99 16.28 -0.67
CA ALA A 40 -4.06 15.37 -0.29
C ALA A 40 -3.59 13.91 -0.32
N LEU A 41 -4.02 13.11 0.66
CA LEU A 41 -3.75 11.67 0.71
C LEU A 41 -4.32 11.00 -0.55
N LYS A 42 -3.51 10.19 -1.23
CA LYS A 42 -3.95 9.50 -2.44
C LYS A 42 -5.05 8.50 -2.10
N GLN A 43 -6.15 8.53 -2.85
CA GLN A 43 -7.31 7.69 -2.54
C GLN A 43 -8.00 7.20 -3.81
N ARG A 44 -8.65 6.04 -3.72
CA ARG A 44 -9.56 5.55 -4.75
C ARG A 44 -10.77 4.92 -4.09
N PHE A 45 -11.93 5.54 -4.32
CA PHE A 45 -13.21 5.07 -3.79
C PHE A 45 -13.75 3.93 -4.66
N GLU A 46 -14.31 2.91 -4.02
CA GLU A 46 -14.90 1.74 -4.67
C GLU A 46 -16.43 1.71 -4.40
N PRO A 47 -17.26 2.32 -5.27
CA PRO A 47 -18.70 2.44 -5.07
C PRO A 47 -19.41 1.12 -4.81
N HIS A 48 -18.95 0.04 -5.46
CA HIS A 48 -19.52 -1.28 -5.32
C HIS A 48 -19.28 -1.88 -3.92
N ILE A 49 -18.16 -1.52 -3.27
CA ILE A 49 -17.86 -1.91 -1.89
C ILE A 49 -18.75 -1.14 -0.93
N PHE A 50 -18.91 0.17 -1.12
CA PHE A 50 -19.81 1.00 -0.30
C PHE A 50 -21.25 0.48 -0.36
N LYS A 51 -21.75 0.17 -1.56
CA LYS A 51 -23.07 -0.42 -1.76
C LYS A 51 -23.21 -1.75 -1.03
N ARG A 52 -22.20 -2.64 -1.12
CA ARG A 52 -22.23 -3.93 -0.41
C ARG A 52 -22.28 -3.75 1.11
N ARG A 53 -21.64 -2.72 1.64
CA ARG A 53 -21.50 -2.50 3.08
C ARG A 53 -22.67 -1.73 3.71
N THR A 54 -23.36 -0.90 2.93
CA THR A 54 -24.43 -0.01 3.44
C THR A 54 -25.81 -0.23 2.81
N GLY A 55 -25.87 -0.92 1.67
CA GLY A 55 -27.07 -0.96 0.81
C GLY A 55 -27.28 0.31 -0.03
N GLN A 56 -26.49 1.38 0.19
CA GLN A 56 -26.67 2.67 -0.46
C GLN A 56 -25.72 2.84 -1.65
N THR A 57 -26.15 3.58 -2.67
CA THR A 57 -25.29 3.94 -3.80
C THR A 57 -24.71 5.34 -3.60
N ALA A 58 -23.43 5.50 -3.91
CA ALA A 58 -22.77 6.79 -3.94
C ALA A 58 -21.90 6.91 -5.20
N SER A 59 -21.94 8.05 -5.88
CA SER A 59 -21.18 8.29 -7.11
C SER A 59 -19.73 8.70 -6.87
N SER A 60 -19.40 9.15 -5.65
CA SER A 60 -18.06 9.60 -5.28
C SER A 60 -17.81 9.40 -3.79
N TYR A 61 -16.54 9.50 -3.37
CA TYR A 61 -16.16 9.51 -1.96
C TYR A 61 -16.89 10.59 -1.17
N VAL A 62 -17.01 11.81 -1.72
CA VAL A 62 -17.65 12.94 -1.03
C VAL A 62 -19.12 12.66 -0.75
N VAL A 63 -19.83 12.10 -1.74
CA VAL A 63 -21.23 11.68 -1.58
C VAL A 63 -21.34 10.55 -0.56
N ALA A 64 -20.47 9.54 -0.66
CA ALA A 64 -20.46 8.42 0.29
C ALA A 64 -20.19 8.88 1.72
N TYR A 65 -19.24 9.81 1.90
CA TYR A 65 -18.85 10.33 3.21
C TYR A 65 -19.99 11.15 3.86
N ALA A 66 -20.75 11.90 3.07
CA ALA A 66 -21.93 12.61 3.56
C ALA A 66 -23.04 11.65 4.03
N LEU A 67 -23.14 10.45 3.44
CA LEU A 67 -24.12 9.44 3.80
C LEU A 67 -23.68 8.59 5.00
N ASN A 68 -22.44 8.09 4.97
CA ASN A 68 -21.85 7.27 6.02
C ASN A 68 -20.31 7.41 6.00
N PRO A 69 -19.73 8.28 6.86
CA PRO A 69 -18.30 8.56 6.87
C PRO A 69 -17.42 7.30 7.02
N VAL A 70 -17.73 6.47 8.01
CA VAL A 70 -16.96 5.26 8.35
C VAL A 70 -16.95 4.30 7.17
N GLU A 71 -18.11 4.07 6.56
CA GLU A 71 -18.23 3.13 5.46
C GLU A 71 -17.66 3.68 4.15
N ALA A 72 -17.67 5.00 3.95
CA ALA A 72 -16.97 5.64 2.86
C ALA A 72 -15.45 5.44 2.99
N MET A 73 -14.90 5.64 4.18
CA MET A 73 -13.48 5.41 4.47
C MET A 73 -13.10 3.93 4.29
N ASN A 74 -13.92 3.01 4.78
CA ASN A 74 -13.71 1.57 4.62
C ASN A 74 -13.77 1.13 3.15
N SER A 75 -14.59 1.78 2.34
CA SER A 75 -14.79 1.48 0.92
C SER A 75 -13.82 2.22 -0.02
N THR A 76 -12.71 2.71 0.53
CA THR A 76 -11.69 3.46 -0.22
C THR A 76 -10.32 2.85 0.03
N SER A 77 -9.47 2.76 -0.99
CA SER A 77 -8.05 2.46 -0.85
C SER A 77 -7.24 3.72 -0.62
N TRP A 78 -6.19 3.63 0.21
CA TRP A 78 -5.48 4.80 0.73
C TRP A 78 -3.97 4.70 0.57
N GLY A 79 -3.36 5.85 0.24
CA GLY A 79 -1.91 6.06 0.28
C GLY A 79 -1.13 5.27 -0.78
N MET A 80 0.16 5.12 -0.51
CA MET A 80 1.17 4.61 -1.44
C MET A 80 0.92 3.15 -1.85
N PHE A 81 0.41 2.35 -0.93
CA PHE A 81 0.19 0.92 -1.15
C PHE A 81 -1.28 0.59 -1.44
N GLN A 82 -2.15 1.61 -1.57
CA GLN A 82 -3.58 1.46 -1.85
C GLN A 82 -4.28 0.43 -0.93
N ILE A 83 -3.94 0.43 0.37
CA ILE A 83 -4.60 -0.45 1.34
C ILE A 83 -6.06 -0.01 1.51
N MET A 84 -7.00 -0.94 1.32
CA MET A 84 -8.42 -0.71 1.55
C MET A 84 -8.70 -0.37 3.02
N GLY A 85 -9.54 0.63 3.26
CA GLY A 85 -9.87 1.11 4.61
C GLY A 85 -10.44 0.01 5.51
N PHE A 86 -11.24 -0.92 4.98
CA PHE A 86 -11.77 -2.03 5.77
C PHE A 86 -10.69 -2.98 6.32
N ASN A 87 -9.44 -2.89 5.85
CA ASN A 87 -8.30 -3.64 6.36
C ASN A 87 -7.58 -2.95 7.53
N PHE A 88 -8.11 -1.86 8.09
CA PHE A 88 -7.45 -1.07 9.14
C PHE A 88 -6.92 -1.94 10.30
N LYS A 89 -7.66 -2.97 10.70
CA LYS A 89 -7.28 -3.86 11.81
C LYS A 89 -6.04 -4.68 11.48
N ALA A 90 -6.02 -5.31 10.32
CA ALA A 90 -4.87 -6.08 9.82
C ALA A 90 -3.66 -5.17 9.54
N ALA A 91 -3.91 -3.91 9.19
CA ALA A 91 -2.92 -2.85 9.07
C ALA A 91 -2.39 -2.31 10.43
N GLY A 92 -2.91 -2.79 11.56
CA GLY A 92 -2.44 -2.45 12.91
C GLY A 92 -3.15 -1.27 13.58
N TYR A 93 -4.31 -0.85 13.08
CA TYR A 93 -5.08 0.28 13.63
C TYR A 93 -6.35 -0.17 14.35
N SER A 94 -6.82 0.66 15.29
CA SER A 94 -8.07 0.44 16.02
C SER A 94 -9.32 0.83 15.23
N SER A 95 -9.18 1.73 14.26
CA SER A 95 -10.25 2.15 13.35
C SER A 95 -9.67 2.67 12.04
N VAL A 96 -10.53 2.85 11.02
CA VAL A 96 -10.11 3.44 9.74
C VAL A 96 -9.73 4.92 9.91
N GLU A 97 -10.38 5.65 10.80
CA GLU A 97 -10.03 7.03 11.15
C GLU A 97 -8.61 7.12 11.71
N ALA A 98 -8.25 6.20 12.61
CA ALA A 98 -6.91 6.13 13.17
C ALA A 98 -5.86 5.85 12.08
N MET A 99 -6.17 4.94 11.15
CA MET A 99 -5.32 4.67 9.98
C MET A 99 -5.12 5.95 9.15
N LEU A 100 -6.20 6.67 8.81
CA LEU A 100 -6.09 7.88 7.98
C LEU A 100 -5.42 9.04 8.71
N ALA A 101 -5.62 9.18 10.02
CA ALA A 101 -4.94 10.18 10.84
C ALA A 101 -3.41 9.93 10.83
N ASP A 102 -2.99 8.67 10.89
CA ASP A 102 -1.58 8.31 10.84
C ASP A 102 -1.00 8.44 9.42
N TYR A 103 -1.73 8.02 8.40
CA TYR A 103 -1.31 8.13 6.99
C TYR A 103 -1.04 9.58 6.57
N ARG A 104 -1.76 10.54 7.13
CA ARG A 104 -1.56 11.98 6.88
C ARG A 104 -0.24 12.52 7.44
N LYS A 105 0.40 11.82 8.39
CA LYS A 105 1.71 12.22 8.93
C LYS A 105 2.85 11.97 7.93
N GLY A 106 2.70 10.98 7.04
CA GLY A 106 3.69 10.73 5.99
C GLY A 106 3.67 9.33 5.37
N GLU A 107 4.50 9.16 4.36
CA GLU A 107 4.64 7.89 3.62
C GLU A 107 5.26 6.78 4.47
N LYS A 108 6.02 7.13 5.52
CA LYS A 108 6.55 6.17 6.51
C LYS A 108 5.46 5.40 7.24
N GLN A 109 4.40 6.08 7.64
CA GLN A 109 3.23 5.45 8.27
C GLN A 109 2.53 4.50 7.30
N GLN A 110 2.41 4.90 6.04
CA GLN A 110 1.82 4.07 4.98
C GLN A 110 2.65 2.82 4.70
N LEU A 111 3.99 2.93 4.69
CA LEU A 111 4.91 1.80 4.56
C LEU A 111 4.83 0.85 5.77
N ASN A 112 4.81 1.38 7.00
CA ASN A 112 4.70 0.58 8.21
C ASN A 112 3.40 -0.23 8.26
N SER A 113 2.30 0.39 7.84
CA SER A 113 0.98 -0.23 7.69
C SER A 113 0.99 -1.34 6.65
N PHE A 114 1.58 -1.11 5.48
CA PHE A 114 1.76 -2.15 4.45
C PHE A 114 2.52 -3.36 4.98
N VAL A 115 3.67 -3.15 5.62
CA VAL A 115 4.46 -4.25 6.20
C VAL A 115 3.65 -5.02 7.24
N THR A 116 2.87 -4.33 8.09
CA THR A 116 2.04 -4.96 9.11
C THR A 116 0.92 -5.80 8.50
N LEU A 117 0.25 -5.27 7.47
CA LEU A 117 -0.78 -5.97 6.72
C LEU A 117 -0.24 -7.24 6.04
N ILE A 118 0.92 -7.16 5.39
CA ILE A 118 1.54 -8.32 4.72
C ILE A 118 1.87 -9.42 5.72
N LEU A 119 2.36 -9.07 6.91
CA LEU A 119 2.64 -10.04 7.97
C LEU A 119 1.36 -10.65 8.54
N ASP A 120 0.32 -9.84 8.78
CA ASP A 120 -0.99 -10.31 9.28
C ASP A 120 -1.65 -11.30 8.31
N TRP A 121 -1.57 -11.00 7.00
CA TRP A 121 -2.12 -11.86 5.97
C TRP A 121 -1.24 -13.08 5.64
N GLY A 122 -0.02 -13.15 6.16
CA GLY A 122 0.95 -14.17 5.76
C GLY A 122 1.20 -14.11 4.25
N LEU A 123 1.54 -12.92 3.77
CA LEU A 123 1.92 -12.64 2.38
C LEU A 123 3.43 -12.41 2.19
N ASP A 124 4.20 -12.47 3.28
CA ASP A 124 5.63 -12.20 3.26
C ASP A 124 6.39 -13.29 2.50
N ASP A 125 5.91 -14.55 2.50
CA ASP A 125 6.57 -15.63 1.79
C ASP A 125 6.39 -15.52 0.28
N GLU A 126 5.25 -15.06 -0.24
CA GLU A 126 5.11 -14.79 -1.67
C GLU A 126 6.04 -13.67 -2.11
N LEU A 127 6.20 -12.60 -1.32
CA LEU A 127 7.15 -11.55 -1.62
C LEU A 127 8.59 -12.07 -1.56
N ARG A 128 8.98 -12.74 -0.47
CA ARG A 128 10.34 -13.30 -0.29
C ARG A 128 10.72 -14.29 -1.39
N ASN A 129 9.77 -15.13 -1.81
CA ASN A 129 9.97 -16.14 -2.85
C ASN A 129 9.63 -15.63 -4.26
N LYS A 130 9.36 -14.33 -4.44
CA LYS A 130 9.03 -13.69 -5.72
C LYS A 130 7.85 -14.34 -6.46
N LYS A 131 6.88 -14.88 -5.71
CA LYS A 131 5.64 -15.46 -6.25
C LYS A 131 4.63 -14.34 -6.60
N TYR A 132 4.99 -13.48 -7.56
CA TYR A 132 4.23 -12.25 -7.85
C TYR A 132 2.76 -12.48 -8.22
N ALA A 133 2.46 -13.52 -8.99
CA ALA A 133 1.08 -13.91 -9.31
C ALA A 133 0.27 -14.30 -8.07
N ALA A 134 0.85 -15.10 -7.17
CA ALA A 134 0.20 -15.50 -5.93
C ALA A 134 -0.03 -14.29 -5.00
N PHE A 135 0.99 -13.43 -4.86
CA PHE A 135 0.87 -12.19 -4.11
C PHE A 135 -0.25 -11.29 -4.67
N ALA A 136 -0.22 -11.02 -5.98
CA ALA A 136 -1.17 -10.13 -6.65
C ALA A 136 -2.61 -10.66 -6.58
N ALA A 137 -2.80 -11.99 -6.71
CA ALA A 137 -4.12 -12.60 -6.57
C ALA A 137 -4.73 -12.36 -5.18
N ARG A 138 -3.91 -12.39 -4.13
CA ARG A 138 -4.35 -12.19 -2.74
C ARG A 138 -4.47 -10.71 -2.39
N TYR A 139 -3.54 -9.87 -2.85
CA TYR A 139 -3.51 -8.44 -2.53
C TYR A 139 -4.50 -7.61 -3.36
N ASN A 140 -4.57 -7.86 -4.68
CA ASN A 140 -5.40 -7.11 -5.62
C ASN A 140 -6.69 -7.84 -6.03
N GLY A 141 -6.80 -9.13 -5.70
CA GLY A 141 -7.96 -9.98 -5.99
C GLY A 141 -7.82 -10.84 -7.25
N PRO A 142 -8.79 -11.71 -7.54
CA PRO A 142 -8.69 -12.75 -8.58
C PRO A 142 -8.55 -12.22 -10.01
N LYS A 143 -8.84 -10.94 -10.23
CA LYS A 143 -8.72 -10.26 -11.53
C LYS A 143 -7.39 -9.50 -11.70
N TYR A 144 -6.40 -9.77 -10.85
CA TYR A 144 -5.11 -9.08 -10.88
C TYR A 144 -4.44 -9.11 -12.28
N SER A 145 -4.56 -10.21 -13.01
CA SER A 145 -3.93 -10.38 -14.33
C SER A 145 -4.49 -9.44 -15.40
N ILE A 146 -5.74 -8.98 -15.29
CA ILE A 146 -6.33 -8.00 -16.22
C ILE A 146 -5.53 -6.69 -16.22
N ASN A 147 -4.96 -6.34 -15.07
CA ASN A 147 -4.15 -5.14 -14.91
C ASN A 147 -2.64 -5.46 -14.85
N ASN A 148 -2.21 -6.65 -15.28
CA ASN A 148 -0.81 -7.08 -15.35
C ASN A 148 -0.04 -6.91 -14.01
N TYR A 149 -0.69 -7.12 -12.86
CA TYR A 149 -0.01 -6.91 -11.56
C TYR A 149 1.23 -7.78 -11.39
N ASP A 150 1.16 -9.06 -11.71
CA ASP A 150 2.28 -9.98 -11.66
C ASP A 150 3.45 -9.56 -12.55
N VAL A 151 3.16 -9.28 -13.83
CA VAL A 151 4.17 -8.89 -14.83
C VAL A 151 4.84 -7.58 -14.44
N ASP A 152 4.06 -6.59 -14.00
CA ASP A 152 4.59 -5.29 -13.61
C ASP A 152 5.39 -5.35 -12.30
N LEU A 153 4.96 -6.16 -11.31
CA LEU A 153 5.72 -6.36 -10.09
C LEU A 153 7.09 -6.97 -10.38
N GLU A 154 7.16 -7.99 -11.24
CA GLU A 154 8.43 -8.58 -11.64
C GLU A 154 9.32 -7.59 -12.39
N LYS A 155 8.74 -6.84 -13.33
CA LYS A 155 9.43 -5.81 -14.10
C LYS A 155 10.02 -4.74 -13.19
N PHE A 156 9.23 -4.20 -12.27
CA PHE A 156 9.69 -3.15 -11.35
C PHE A 156 10.70 -3.69 -10.33
N ASP A 157 10.56 -4.93 -9.83
CA ASP A 157 11.58 -5.55 -8.98
C ASP A 157 12.94 -5.57 -9.71
N LYS A 158 12.98 -6.09 -10.94
CA LYS A 158 14.21 -6.12 -11.75
C LYS A 158 14.78 -4.71 -11.96
N GLN A 159 13.93 -3.74 -12.28
CA GLN A 159 14.35 -2.34 -12.49
C GLN A 159 14.96 -1.72 -11.23
N PHE A 160 14.37 -1.94 -10.06
CA PHE A 160 14.85 -1.38 -8.80
C PHE A 160 16.02 -2.18 -8.19
N ALA A 161 16.14 -3.46 -8.50
CA ALA A 161 17.33 -4.24 -8.17
C ALA A 161 18.55 -3.78 -8.97
N ALA A 162 18.38 -3.43 -10.25
CA ALA A 162 19.43 -2.85 -11.08
C ALA A 162 19.78 -1.40 -10.69
N ASN A 163 18.85 -0.69 -10.03
CA ASN A 163 19.01 0.70 -9.59
C ASN A 163 18.67 0.83 -8.10
N PRO A 164 19.55 0.32 -7.21
CA PRO A 164 19.34 0.39 -5.77
C PRO A 164 19.26 1.84 -5.30
N LEU A 165 18.61 2.06 -4.16
CA LEU A 165 18.67 3.36 -3.51
C LEU A 165 20.12 3.63 -3.09
N PRO A 166 20.60 4.89 -3.18
CA PRO A 166 21.94 5.21 -2.69
C PRO A 166 22.04 4.86 -1.21
N GLU A 167 23.14 4.19 -0.84
CA GLU A 167 23.49 3.94 0.56
C GLU A 167 23.52 5.27 1.30
N THR A 168 22.93 5.31 2.51
CA THR A 168 22.96 6.50 3.35
C THR A 168 24.42 6.84 3.67
N ALA A 169 24.78 8.13 3.60
CA ALA A 169 26.16 8.62 3.76
C ALA A 169 26.83 8.33 5.12
N ASP A 170 26.17 7.64 6.04
CA ASP A 170 26.66 7.35 7.39
C ASP A 170 27.42 6.01 7.52
N GLU A 171 27.49 5.17 6.47
CA GLU A 171 28.26 3.91 6.52
C GLU A 171 29.72 4.02 6.02
N LYS A 172 30.14 5.18 5.49
CA LYS A 172 31.54 5.41 5.07
C LYS A 172 32.48 5.90 6.18
N LYS A 173 32.08 5.76 7.46
CA LYS A 173 32.93 6.02 8.62
C LYS A 173 32.99 4.79 9.53
N LYS A 174 33.73 3.78 9.11
CA LYS A 174 34.36 2.81 9.99
C LYS A 174 35.71 2.41 9.44
#